data_AF-A0A9K3L3J9-F1
#
_entry.id   AF-A0A9K3L3J9-F1
#
_cell.length_a   1.000
_cell.length_b   1.000
_cell.length_c   1.000
_cell.angle_alpha   90.00
_cell.angle_beta   90.00
_cell.angle_gamma   90.00
#
_symmetry.space_group_name_H-M   'P 1'
#
loop_
_entity.id
_entity.type
_entity.pdbx_description
1 polymer ?
#
loop_
_entity_poly.entity_id
_entity_poly.type
_entity_poly.pdbx_seq_one_letter_code
_entity_poly.pdbx_strand_id
1 'polypeptide(L)'
;MSSLVHLGRLGAVRARLPTITSSLSATSRWSDVAATTTTTATTTGNHPLRIMQRGMATKKQGGSTNNGRDSIGRRLGVKILSGQPAKAGSILVRQRGQKFRAGDNVGMGKDHTLFAKVPGIVHMTKLETNKKRNVVHVLEEL
;
A
#
# COMPACT_ATOMS: atom_id res chain seq x y z
N MET A 1 24.97 -5.70 -64.49
CA MET A 1 24.00 -6.76 -64.13
C MET A 1 23.35 -6.32 -62.82
N SER A 2 22.48 -5.31 -62.85
CA SER A 2 21.01 -5.44 -63.05
C SER A 2 20.39 -6.53 -62.19
N SER A 3 19.75 -6.12 -61.09
CA SER A 3 18.50 -6.69 -60.60
C SER A 3 17.96 -5.80 -59.47
N LEU A 4 17.22 -4.78 -59.90
CA LEU A 4 16.13 -4.13 -59.17
C LEU A 4 14.99 -5.15 -59.04
N VAL A 5 14.18 -5.09 -57.96
CA VAL A 5 12.81 -5.67 -57.74
C VAL A 5 12.74 -6.41 -56.38
N HIS A 6 11.74 -6.28 -55.49
CA HIS A 6 10.40 -5.68 -55.52
C HIS A 6 9.95 -5.29 -54.09
N LEU A 7 9.03 -4.34 -54.08
CA LEU A 7 8.27 -3.75 -52.99
C LEU A 7 7.41 -4.79 -52.23
N GLY A 8 7.35 -4.69 -50.89
CA GLY A 8 6.51 -5.56 -50.05
C GLY A 8 6.15 -4.93 -48.71
N ARG A 9 5.38 -3.84 -48.75
CA ARG A 9 4.85 -3.10 -47.60
C ARG A 9 3.80 -3.96 -46.88
N LEU A 10 4.21 -4.72 -45.86
CA LEU A 10 3.28 -5.46 -45.00
C LEU A 10 2.53 -4.49 -44.06
N GLY A 11 1.20 -4.56 -44.15
CA GLY A 11 0.26 -3.59 -43.63
C GLY A 11 0.22 -3.52 -42.10
N ALA A 12 0.12 -2.28 -41.62
CA ALA A 12 -0.28 -1.97 -40.26
C ALA A 12 -1.73 -2.41 -40.05
N VAL A 13 -1.93 -3.51 -39.31
CA VAL A 13 -3.24 -3.93 -38.81
C VAL A 13 -3.64 -2.95 -37.70
N ARG A 14 -4.46 -1.94 -38.06
CA ARG A 14 -5.13 -1.05 -37.12
C ARG A 14 -6.09 -1.88 -36.27
N ALA A 15 -5.71 -2.17 -35.03
CA ALA A 15 -6.63 -2.67 -34.03
C ALA A 15 -7.68 -1.58 -33.73
N ARG A 16 -8.94 -1.78 -34.17
CA ARG A 16 -10.09 -1.02 -33.68
C ARG A 16 -10.49 -1.60 -32.33
N LEU A 17 -10.19 -0.86 -31.27
CA LEU A 17 -10.78 -1.08 -29.95
C LEU A 17 -12.30 -0.78 -30.02
N PRO A 18 -13.18 -1.59 -29.42
CA PRO A 18 -14.58 -1.24 -29.28
C PRO A 18 -14.75 -0.15 -28.22
N THR A 19 -15.26 1.01 -28.64
CA THR A 19 -15.72 2.07 -27.73
C THR A 19 -17.00 1.60 -27.05
N ILE A 20 -16.92 1.29 -25.75
CA ILE A 20 -18.09 0.98 -24.93
C ILE A 20 -18.73 2.32 -24.53
N THR A 21 -19.84 2.68 -25.17
CA THR A 21 -20.66 3.84 -24.75
C THR A 21 -21.62 3.40 -23.65
N SER A 22 -21.37 3.80 -22.41
CA SER A 22 -22.34 3.72 -21.33
C SER A 22 -23.18 5.00 -21.28
N SER A 23 -24.47 4.89 -21.61
CA SER A 23 -25.43 5.98 -21.42
C SER A 23 -25.78 6.10 -19.94
N LEU A 24 -25.24 7.12 -19.27
CA LEU A 24 -25.67 7.56 -17.95
C LEU A 24 -26.92 8.44 -18.10
N SER A 25 -28.11 7.90 -17.85
CA SER A 25 -29.29 8.72 -17.54
C SER A 25 -29.32 8.95 -16.03
N ALA A 26 -28.76 10.07 -15.60
CA ALA A 26 -28.82 10.54 -14.23
C ALA A 26 -29.96 11.56 -14.05
N THR A 27 -30.56 11.49 -12.86
CA THR A 27 -31.40 12.47 -12.18
C THR A 27 -32.81 12.70 -12.72
N SER A 28 -33.74 11.92 -12.17
CA SER A 28 -34.98 12.49 -11.66
C SER A 28 -34.65 13.51 -10.56
N ARG A 29 -35.39 14.62 -10.52
CA ARG A 29 -35.88 15.36 -9.34
C ARG A 29 -36.13 16.82 -9.72
N TRP A 30 -37.38 17.15 -10.05
CA TRP A 30 -38.07 18.21 -9.34
C TRP A 30 -39.49 17.78 -9.01
N SER A 31 -39.86 18.17 -7.81
CA SER A 31 -41.08 17.94 -7.08
C SER A 31 -42.24 18.67 -7.73
N ASP A 32 -43.43 18.06 -7.67
CA ASP A 32 -44.60 18.61 -6.96
C ASP A 32 -45.83 17.77 -7.33
N VAL A 33 -46.19 16.83 -6.47
CA VAL A 33 -47.54 16.25 -6.45
C VAL A 33 -48.29 16.94 -5.32
N ALA A 34 -48.99 18.01 -5.67
CA ALA A 34 -50.08 18.53 -4.87
C ALA A 34 -51.27 17.56 -5.02
N ALA A 35 -51.40 16.61 -4.10
CA ALA A 35 -52.62 15.84 -3.93
C ALA A 35 -53.35 16.37 -2.70
N THR A 36 -54.21 17.37 -2.92
CA THR A 36 -55.34 17.65 -2.04
C THR A 36 -56.36 16.54 -2.24
N THR A 37 -56.83 15.92 -1.15
CA THR A 37 -58.25 15.64 -0.82
C THR A 37 -58.39 14.38 0.04
N THR A 38 -58.77 14.64 1.29
CA THR A 38 -59.73 13.91 2.15
C THR A 38 -59.43 12.47 2.60
N THR A 39 -59.13 12.34 3.89
CA THR A 39 -59.72 11.28 4.71
C THR A 39 -60.17 11.84 6.06
N THR A 40 -61.49 11.89 6.26
CA THR A 40 -62.17 12.09 7.54
C THR A 40 -61.99 10.89 8.45
N ALA A 41 -61.62 11.08 9.72
CA ALA A 41 -62.20 10.39 10.88
C ALA A 41 -61.53 10.82 12.21
N THR A 42 -62.35 11.40 13.09
CA THR A 42 -62.14 11.66 14.52
C THR A 42 -61.89 10.37 15.30
N THR A 43 -61.05 10.38 16.35
CA THR A 43 -61.39 9.95 17.74
C THR A 43 -60.15 9.88 18.65
N THR A 44 -60.08 10.85 19.56
CA THR A 44 -59.82 10.77 21.01
C THR A 44 -59.02 9.58 21.57
N GLY A 45 -57.91 9.86 22.25
CA GLY A 45 -57.40 8.98 23.31
C GLY A 45 -55.90 9.09 23.61
N ASN A 46 -55.57 9.71 24.74
CA ASN A 46 -54.26 9.57 25.39
C ASN A 46 -53.99 8.09 25.69
N HIS A 47 -53.01 7.48 25.02
CA HIS A 47 -52.38 6.25 25.49
C HIS A 47 -50.85 6.39 25.58
N PRO A 48 -50.26 6.03 26.75
CA PRO A 48 -48.86 6.27 27.08
C PRO A 48 -47.94 5.21 26.46
N LEU A 49 -46.73 5.63 26.09
CA LEU A 49 -45.49 4.85 25.98
C LEU A 49 -45.63 3.37 25.55
N ARG A 50 -45.82 3.09 24.26
CA ARG A 50 -45.31 1.83 23.67
C ARG A 50 -45.28 1.87 22.15
N ILE A 51 -44.08 2.02 21.59
CA ILE A 51 -43.50 1.12 20.58
C ILE A 51 -42.01 1.42 20.64
N MET A 52 -41.23 0.44 21.08
CA MET A 52 -39.80 0.47 20.90
C MET A 52 -39.52 0.52 19.40
N GLN A 53 -39.26 1.71 18.85
CA GLN A 53 -38.70 1.86 17.52
C GLN A 53 -37.21 1.51 17.58
N ARG A 54 -36.92 0.22 17.72
CA ARG A 54 -35.61 -0.32 17.34
C ARG A 54 -35.77 -0.95 15.96
N GLY A 55 -35.62 -0.13 14.94
CA GLY A 55 -35.52 -0.51 13.54
C GLY A 55 -34.31 0.15 12.90
N MET A 56 -33.18 0.11 13.58
CA MET A 56 -31.91 0.49 12.97
C MET A 56 -31.62 -0.45 11.81
N ALA A 57 -31.36 0.16 10.66
CA ALA A 57 -30.79 -0.39 9.45
C ALA A 57 -31.54 -1.56 8.79
N THR A 58 -32.32 -1.23 7.76
CA THR A 58 -32.79 -2.20 6.76
C THR A 58 -32.07 -1.98 5.42
N LYS A 59 -30.85 -2.56 5.32
CA LYS A 59 -30.00 -2.76 4.11
C LYS A 59 -29.40 -1.50 3.46
N LYS A 60 -28.23 -1.50 2.80
CA LYS A 60 -27.22 -2.53 2.46
C LYS A 60 -25.84 -1.86 2.63
N GLN A 61 -24.85 -2.61 3.10
CA GLN A 61 -23.43 -2.19 3.17
C GLN A 61 -23.02 -1.40 1.92
N GLY A 62 -22.53 -0.18 2.10
CA GLY A 62 -21.67 0.46 1.11
C GLY A 62 -20.39 -0.36 1.01
N GLY A 63 -20.22 -1.06 -0.12
CA GLY A 63 -19.01 -1.82 -0.40
C GLY A 63 -17.77 -0.94 -0.30
N SER A 64 -16.62 -1.56 -0.02
CA SER A 64 -15.32 -0.90 0.09
C SER A 64 -15.14 0.12 -1.04
N THR A 65 -14.77 1.35 -0.69
CA THR A 65 -14.16 2.28 -1.65
C THR A 65 -12.94 1.60 -2.28
N ASN A 66 -12.58 1.96 -3.51
CA ASN A 66 -11.44 1.36 -4.22
C ASN A 66 -10.13 1.50 -3.42
N ASN A 67 -9.78 0.47 -2.64
CA ASN A 67 -8.55 0.40 -1.88
C ASN A 67 -7.44 -0.13 -2.80
N GLY A 68 -6.96 0.74 -3.70
CA GLY A 68 -5.90 0.45 -4.67
C GLY A 68 -4.62 1.26 -4.46
N ARG A 69 -4.34 1.69 -3.22
CA ARG A 69 -3.12 2.47 -2.91
C ARG A 69 -2.06 1.53 -2.35
N ASP A 70 -0.99 1.35 -3.10
CA ASP A 70 0.23 0.73 -2.61
C ASP A 70 1.42 1.69 -2.82
N SER A 71 2.46 1.48 -2.03
CA SER A 71 3.70 2.21 -2.10
C SER A 71 4.80 1.36 -2.74
N ILE A 72 5.70 2.01 -3.47
CA ILE A 72 6.85 1.31 -4.05
C ILE A 72 7.70 0.69 -2.93
N GLY A 73 8.10 -0.57 -3.13
CA GLY A 73 8.99 -1.29 -2.21
C GLY A 73 10.27 -0.50 -1.91
N ARG A 74 10.58 -0.33 -0.62
CA ARG A 74 11.71 0.51 -0.15
C ARG A 74 13.06 -0.22 -0.09
N ARG A 75 13.12 -1.47 -0.55
CA ARG A 75 14.35 -2.29 -0.68
C ARG A 75 15.15 -2.38 0.63
N LEU A 76 14.45 -2.45 1.75
CA LEU A 76 15.01 -2.63 3.09
C LEU A 76 15.63 -4.02 3.23
N GLY A 77 16.42 -4.23 4.28
CA GLY A 77 17.02 -5.51 4.62
C GLY A 77 18.54 -5.43 4.77
N VAL A 78 19.09 -6.59 5.11
CA VAL A 78 20.54 -6.84 5.18
C VAL A 78 21.12 -6.84 3.77
N LYS A 79 22.28 -6.23 3.61
CA LYS A 79 23.01 -6.12 2.34
C LYS A 79 24.27 -6.97 2.34
N ILE A 80 24.97 -7.02 3.48
CA ILE A 80 26.13 -7.88 3.70
C ILE A 80 25.80 -8.80 4.87
N LEU A 81 25.90 -10.11 4.64
CA LEU A 81 25.62 -11.14 5.64
C LEU A 81 26.79 -11.29 6.62
N SER A 82 26.56 -11.98 7.73
CA SER A 82 27.64 -12.35 8.65
C SER A 82 28.66 -13.26 7.96
N GLY A 83 29.94 -13.08 8.25
CA GLY A 83 31.06 -13.81 7.66
C GLY A 83 31.50 -13.29 6.28
N GLN A 84 30.89 -12.23 5.77
CA GLN A 84 31.25 -11.63 4.48
C GLN A 84 32.13 -10.38 4.67
N PRO A 85 33.06 -10.11 3.74
CA PRO A 85 33.89 -8.91 3.79
C PRO A 85 33.07 -7.66 3.46
N ALA A 86 33.32 -6.59 4.22
CA ALA A 86 32.79 -5.26 4.00
C ALA A 86 33.95 -4.26 3.82
N LYS A 87 33.78 -3.32 2.89
CA LYS A 87 34.67 -2.16 2.75
C LYS A 87 34.22 -1.06 3.70
N ALA A 88 35.13 -0.16 4.06
CA ALA A 88 34.75 1.06 4.77
C ALA A 88 33.70 1.85 3.97
N GLY A 89 32.66 2.32 4.66
CA GLY A 89 31.53 3.03 4.08
C GLY A 89 30.44 2.13 3.47
N SER A 90 30.66 0.82 3.32
CA SER A 90 29.63 -0.08 2.79
C SER A 90 28.40 -0.16 3.70
N ILE A 91 27.22 -0.16 3.09
CA ILE A 91 25.95 -0.33 3.79
C ILE A 91 25.80 -1.80 4.20
N LEU A 92 25.61 -2.04 5.50
CA LEU A 92 25.40 -3.38 6.05
C LEU A 92 23.91 -3.71 6.10
N VAL A 93 23.07 -2.80 6.62
CA VAL A 93 21.63 -3.03 6.80
C VAL A 93 20.85 -1.74 6.58
N ARG A 94 19.82 -1.79 5.73
CA ARG A 94 18.79 -0.73 5.61
C ARG A 94 17.54 -1.16 6.38
N GLN A 95 17.11 -0.39 7.37
CA GLN A 95 16.03 -0.80 8.26
C GLN A 95 15.04 0.31 8.57
N ARG A 96 13.94 -0.07 9.22
CA ARG A 96 12.98 0.86 9.85
C ARG A 96 13.01 0.61 11.34
N GLY A 97 13.30 1.66 12.09
CA GLY A 97 13.70 1.55 13.49
C GLY A 97 15.01 0.76 13.65
N GLN A 98 15.38 0.49 14.89
CA GLN A 98 16.61 -0.24 15.24
C GLN A 98 16.32 -1.72 15.48
N LYS A 99 16.17 -2.51 14.40
CA LYS A 99 16.10 -3.98 14.49
C LYS A 99 17.48 -4.58 14.77
N PHE A 100 18.49 -3.99 14.13
CA PHE A 100 19.91 -4.22 14.36
C PHE A 100 20.51 -2.96 14.98
N ARG A 101 21.34 -3.15 16.02
CA ARG A 101 22.09 -2.06 16.64
C ARG A 101 23.52 -2.05 16.11
N ALA A 102 24.13 -0.87 16.07
CA ALA A 102 25.55 -0.73 15.80
C ALA A 102 26.34 -1.27 16.99
N GLY A 103 27.29 -2.16 16.71
CA GLY A 103 28.35 -2.60 17.61
C GLY A 103 29.68 -1.99 17.16
N ASP A 104 30.75 -2.75 17.32
CA ASP A 104 32.12 -2.29 17.06
C ASP A 104 32.32 -2.02 15.58
N ASN A 105 33.02 -0.92 15.29
CA ASN A 105 33.36 -0.49 13.93
C ASN A 105 32.17 -0.31 12.96
N VAL A 106 30.97 -0.15 13.50
CA VAL A 106 29.75 0.14 12.74
C VAL A 106 29.22 1.53 13.09
N GLY A 107 28.80 2.27 12.07
CA GLY A 107 28.10 3.54 12.20
C GLY A 107 26.60 3.39 11.96
N MET A 108 25.82 4.34 12.47
CA MET A 108 24.38 4.41 12.26
C MET A 108 24.01 5.77 11.64
N GLY A 109 23.29 5.74 10.52
CA GLY A 109 22.78 6.94 9.86
C GLY A 109 21.46 7.44 10.46
N LYS A 110 20.98 8.59 9.97
CA LYS A 110 19.71 9.22 10.41
C LYS A 110 18.49 8.31 10.23
N ASP A 111 18.47 7.49 9.18
CA ASP A 111 17.40 6.53 8.91
C ASP A 111 17.63 5.16 9.60
N HIS A 112 18.55 5.10 10.57
CA HIS A 112 19.02 3.89 11.25
C HIS A 112 19.70 2.87 10.33
N THR A 113 20.11 3.26 9.12
CA THR A 113 20.96 2.42 8.27
C THR A 113 22.30 2.19 8.95
N LEU A 114 22.75 0.94 8.97
CA LEU A 114 24.06 0.56 9.50
C LEU A 114 25.09 0.50 8.37
N PHE A 115 26.27 1.06 8.61
CA PHE A 115 27.39 1.07 7.66
C PHE A 115 28.71 0.73 8.35
N ALA A 116 29.65 0.13 7.62
CA ALA A 116 30.98 -0.19 8.14
C ALA A 116 31.84 1.06 8.22
N LYS A 117 32.55 1.28 9.34
CA LYS A 117 33.52 2.37 9.48
C LYS A 117 34.90 2.00 8.95
N VAL A 118 35.25 0.72 9.02
CA VAL A 118 36.54 0.14 8.64
C VAL A 118 36.33 -1.05 7.70
N PRO A 119 37.31 -1.44 6.89
CA PRO A 119 37.25 -2.70 6.16
C PRO A 119 37.40 -3.90 7.11
N GLY A 120 36.72 -5.00 6.82
CA GLY A 120 36.81 -6.21 7.65
C GLY A 120 35.65 -7.18 7.42
N ILE A 121 35.52 -8.18 8.30
CA ILE A 121 34.48 -9.20 8.24
C ILE A 121 33.29 -8.81 9.12
N VAL A 122 32.08 -8.89 8.56
CA VAL A 122 30.84 -8.58 9.29
C VAL A 122 30.52 -9.72 10.25
N HIS A 123 30.29 -9.40 11.52
CA HIS A 123 29.82 -10.35 12.53
C HIS A 123 28.52 -9.88 13.17
N MET A 124 27.48 -10.72 13.14
CA MET A 124 26.18 -10.40 13.74
C MET A 124 25.93 -11.29 14.95
N THR A 125 25.73 -10.68 16.12
CA THR A 125 25.51 -11.38 17.39
C THR A 125 24.16 -10.99 17.99
N LYS A 126 23.67 -11.79 18.95
CA LYS A 126 22.52 -11.43 19.78
C LYS A 126 23.03 -10.84 21.08
N LEU A 127 22.38 -9.79 21.58
CA LEU A 127 22.72 -9.19 22.85
C LEU A 127 22.43 -10.17 23.99
N GLU A 128 23.42 -10.43 24.85
CA GLU A 128 23.28 -11.38 25.98
C GLU A 128 22.20 -10.93 26.97
N THR A 129 22.16 -9.64 27.30
CA THR A 129 21.18 -9.06 28.22
C THR A 129 19.75 -9.10 27.67
N ASN A 130 19.60 -9.10 26.33
CA ASN A 130 18.29 -9.12 25.69
C ASN A 130 18.36 -9.90 24.39
N LYS A 131 18.06 -11.21 24.48
CA LYS A 131 18.11 -12.18 23.36
C LYS A 131 17.28 -11.79 22.12
N LYS A 132 16.44 -10.75 22.22
CA LYS A 132 15.61 -10.24 21.11
C LYS A 132 16.31 -9.19 20.26
N ARG A 133 17.44 -8.61 20.69
CA ARG A 133 18.14 -7.54 19.97
C ARG A 133 19.41 -8.06 19.32
N ASN A 134 19.52 -7.82 18.00
CA ASN A 134 20.71 -8.16 17.22
C ASN A 134 21.68 -6.98 17.20
N VAL A 135 22.98 -7.25 17.31
CA VAL A 135 24.06 -6.26 17.23
C VAL A 135 24.98 -6.64 16.07
N VAL A 136 25.47 -5.65 15.34
CA VAL A 136 26.34 -5.84 14.16
C VAL A 136 27.69 -5.23 14.45
N HIS A 137 28.73 -6.04 14.30
CA HIS A 137 30.13 -5.68 14.48
C HIS A 137 30.87 -5.88 13.15
N VAL A 138 31.95 -5.14 12.94
CA VAL A 138 32.91 -5.39 11.86
C VAL A 138 34.26 -5.67 12.50
N LEU A 139 34.75 -6.89 12.32
CA LEU A 139 36.06 -7.32 12.81
C LEU A 139 37.09 -6.95 11.75
N GLU A 140 38.09 -6.15 12.14
CA GLU A 140 39.18 -5.77 11.24
C GLU A 140 40.01 -7.00 10.88
N GLU A 141 40.32 -7.12 9.59
CA GLU A 141 41.25 -8.12 9.08
C GLU A 141 42.56 -7.37 8.78
N LEU A 142 43.63 -7.76 9.49
CA LEU A 142 44.97 -7.17 9.34
C LEU A 142 45.65 -7.63 8.06
#